data_AF-A0AAV4Y6M2-F1
#
_entry.id   AF-A0AAV4Y6M2-F1
#
_cell.length_a   1.000
_cell.length_b   1.000
_cell.length_c   1.000
_cell.angle_alpha   90.00
_cell.angle_beta   90.00
_cell.angle_gamma   90.00
#
_symmetry.space_group_name_H-M   'P 1'
#
loop_
_entity.id
_entity.type
_entity.pdbx_description
1 polymer ?
#
loop_
_entity_poly.entity_id
_entity_poly.type
_entity_poly.pdbx_seq_one_letter_code
_entity_poly.pdbx_strand_id
1 'polypeptide(L)'
;MARHIEKMCRQIILKDSENSLTGFTFKPIQNFRLRRITYDTASEQHLAVKCLQQFSIQEHSFPLASKLDYKDFYVDELMYGSNSITEALDLQAQLIQVRSSAGLVLRK
;
A
#
# COMPACT_ATOMS: atom_id res chain seq x y z
N MET A 1 10.84 6.14 -13.57
CA MET A 1 9.86 5.11 -13.94
C MET A 1 8.81 5.05 -12.83
N ALA A 2 7.59 5.50 -13.09
CA ALA A 2 6.47 5.30 -12.17
C ALA A 2 6.09 3.82 -12.16
N ARG A 3 5.92 3.21 -10.99
CA ARG A 3 5.46 1.83 -10.86
C ARG A 3 4.22 1.79 -9.99
N HIS A 4 3.16 1.29 -10.59
CA HIS A 4 1.83 1.18 -10.01
C HIS A 4 1.76 -0.04 -9.07
N ILE A 5 1.25 0.16 -7.86
CA ILE A 5 0.90 -0.86 -6.89
C ILE A 5 -0.57 -1.15 -7.08
N GLU A 6 -0.90 -1.96 -8.09
CA GLU A 6 -2.29 -2.19 -8.42
C GLU A 6 -3.07 -2.69 -7.18
N LYS A 7 -4.05 -1.89 -6.73
CA LYS A 7 -4.99 -2.31 -5.68
C LYS A 7 -4.35 -2.51 -4.31
N MET A 8 -3.31 -1.73 -3.95
CA MET A 8 -2.67 -1.75 -2.62
C MET A 8 -3.70 -1.73 -1.49
N CYS A 9 -4.61 -0.75 -1.54
CA CYS A 9 -5.64 -0.55 -0.52
C CYS A 9 -6.56 -1.79 -0.40
N ARG A 10 -6.90 -2.44 -1.51
CA ARG A 10 -7.80 -3.62 -1.51
C ARG A 10 -7.17 -4.89 -0.93
N GLN A 11 -5.88 -4.88 -0.63
CA GLN A 11 -5.18 -6.02 -0.05
C GLN A 11 -5.10 -5.93 1.47
N ILE A 12 -5.51 -4.79 2.06
CA ILE A 12 -5.46 -4.55 3.49
C ILE A 12 -6.87 -4.69 4.08
N ILE A 13 -7.01 -5.62 5.03
CA ILE A 13 -8.25 -5.87 5.75
C ILE A 13 -8.33 -4.94 6.96
N LEU A 14 -9.42 -4.21 7.06
CA LEU A 14 -9.71 -3.34 8.20
C LEU A 14 -10.23 -4.18 9.37
N LYS A 15 -9.84 -3.80 10.59
CA LYS A 15 -10.38 -4.39 11.82
C LYS A 15 -11.86 -4.00 11.96
N ASP A 16 -12.66 -4.85 12.59
CA ASP A 16 -14.11 -4.61 12.75
C ASP A 16 -14.46 -3.28 13.44
N SER A 17 -13.57 -2.73 14.27
CA SER A 17 -13.73 -1.40 14.87
C SER A 17 -13.59 -0.24 13.86
N GLU A 18 -12.76 -0.41 12.83
CA GLU A 18 -12.49 0.60 11.79
C GLU A 18 -13.39 0.45 10.56
N ASN A 19 -14.01 -0.73 10.38
CA ASN A 19 -15.03 -1.03 9.34
C ASN A 19 -16.34 -0.23 9.49
N SER A 20 -16.48 0.61 10.52
CA SER A 20 -17.69 1.40 10.75
C SER A 20 -17.78 2.64 9.85
N LEU A 21 -16.68 3.07 9.23
CA LEU A 21 -16.58 4.34 8.52
C LEU A 21 -16.77 4.25 7.00
N THR A 22 -16.70 3.06 6.41
CA THR A 22 -16.76 2.85 4.94
C THR A 22 -17.97 2.00 4.54
N GLY A 23 -19.14 2.65 4.51
CA GLY A 23 -20.40 2.05 4.10
C GLY A 23 -20.97 2.70 2.84
N PHE A 24 -21.62 1.92 1.98
CA PHE A 24 -22.39 2.45 0.86
C PHE A 24 -23.76 1.79 0.77
N THR A 25 -24.72 2.52 0.21
CA THR A 25 -26.10 2.07 0.02
C THR A 25 -26.35 1.85 -1.47
N PHE A 26 -26.76 0.65 -1.86
CA PHE A 26 -27.16 0.34 -3.24
C PHE A 26 -28.67 0.11 -3.33
N LYS A 27 -29.29 0.31 -4.50
CA LYS A 27 -30.73 0.11 -4.70
C LYS A 27 -31.06 -1.30 -5.23
N PRO A 28 -32.15 -1.94 -4.75
CA PRO A 28 -33.05 -1.52 -3.67
C PRO A 28 -32.30 -1.39 -2.34
N ILE A 29 -32.70 -0.41 -1.50
CA ILE A 29 -31.90 0.14 -0.38
C ILE A 29 -31.35 -0.99 0.50
N GLN A 30 -30.08 -1.32 0.27
CA GLN A 30 -29.32 -2.30 1.04
C GLN A 30 -28.00 -1.66 1.43
N ASN A 31 -27.69 -1.73 2.72
CA ASN A 31 -26.46 -1.19 3.29
C ASN A 31 -25.36 -2.25 3.21
N PHE A 32 -24.25 -1.89 2.58
CA PHE A 32 -23.05 -2.71 2.50
C PHE A 32 -21.94 -2.05 3.31
N ARG A 33 -21.11 -2.88 3.95
CA ARG A 33 -19.88 -2.43 4.62
C ARG A 33 -18.68 -2.97 3.89
N LEU A 34 -17.70 -2.12 3.68
CA LEU A 34 -16.41 -2.52 3.13
C LEU A 34 -15.59 -3.16 4.25
N ARG A 35 -14.92 -4.28 3.93
CA ARG A 35 -13.99 -4.97 4.85
C ARG A 35 -12.53 -4.59 4.61
N ARG A 36 -12.29 -3.76 3.60
CA ARG A 36 -10.95 -3.45 3.10
C ARG A 36 -10.83 -1.96 2.88
N ILE A 37 -9.59 -1.49 2.96
CA ILE A 37 -9.22 -0.12 2.64
C ILE A 37 -9.58 0.16 1.17
N THR A 38 -10.19 1.31 0.92
CA THR A 38 -10.52 1.84 -0.39
C THR A 38 -9.68 3.06 -0.71
N TYR A 39 -9.84 3.59 -1.92
CA TYR A 39 -9.09 4.77 -2.36
C TYR A 39 -9.74 6.09 -1.96
N ASP A 40 -10.91 6.02 -1.32
CA ASP A 40 -11.80 7.17 -1.14
C ASP A 40 -11.31 8.14 -0.08
N THR A 41 -10.40 7.73 0.82
CA THR A 41 -9.92 8.59 1.90
C THR A 41 -8.40 8.63 1.99
N ALA A 42 -7.86 9.83 2.27
CA ALA A 42 -6.42 10.03 2.47
C ALA A 42 -5.89 9.22 3.67
N SER A 43 -6.71 9.02 4.70
CA SER A 43 -6.36 8.21 5.88
C SER A 43 -6.13 6.74 5.53
N GLU A 44 -6.95 6.19 4.64
CA GLU A 44 -6.85 4.82 4.14
C GLU A 44 -5.56 4.60 3.34
N GLN A 45 -5.19 5.55 2.49
CA GLN A 45 -3.93 5.52 1.74
C GLN A 45 -2.71 5.64 2.67
N HIS A 46 -2.77 6.54 3.65
CA HIS A 46 -1.72 6.71 4.66
C HIS A 46 -1.48 5.43 5.46
N LEU A 47 -2.55 4.74 5.85
CA LEU A 47 -2.47 3.46 6.55
C LEU A 47 -1.81 2.39 5.66
N ALA A 48 -2.16 2.36 4.38
CA ALA A 48 -1.59 1.39 3.44
C ALA A 48 -0.08 1.56 3.24
N VAL A 49 0.41 2.81 3.12
CA VAL A 49 1.84 3.09 3.04
C VAL A 49 2.56 2.76 4.35
N LYS A 50 1.94 3.10 5.50
CA LYS A 50 2.50 2.75 6.82
C LYS A 50 2.64 1.24 7.02
N CYS A 51 1.69 0.44 6.55
CA CYS A 51 1.82 -1.01 6.59
C CYS A 51 3.05 -1.48 5.81
N LEU A 52 3.25 -1.00 4.58
CA LEU A 52 4.43 -1.31 3.75
C LEU A 52 5.75 -0.91 4.42
N GLN A 53 5.82 0.28 5.01
CA GLN A 53 6.98 0.73 5.78
C GLN A 53 7.24 -0.19 6.97
N GLN A 54 6.20 -0.51 7.73
CA GLN A 54 6.32 -1.37 8.91
C GLN A 54 6.85 -2.76 8.55
N PHE A 55 6.37 -3.36 7.45
CA PHE A 55 6.92 -4.62 6.93
C PHE A 55 8.38 -4.48 6.51
N SER A 56 8.74 -3.38 5.85
CA SER A 56 10.12 -3.10 5.45
C SER A 56 11.07 -2.86 6.64
N ILE A 57 10.56 -2.38 7.77
CA ILE A 57 11.33 -2.17 9.01
C ILE A 57 11.50 -3.50 9.76
N GLN A 58 10.45 -4.33 9.82
CA GLN A 58 10.49 -5.63 10.50
C GLN A 58 11.40 -6.62 9.78
N GLU A 59 11.49 -6.54 8.46
CA GLU A 59 12.49 -7.26 7.69
C GLU A 59 13.73 -6.41 7.46
N HIS A 60 14.79 -6.66 8.25
CA HIS A 60 16.10 -6.03 8.09
C HIS A 60 16.74 -6.21 6.69
N SER A 61 16.17 -7.07 5.86
CA SER A 61 16.56 -7.33 4.47
C SER A 61 16.30 -6.15 3.52
N PHE A 62 15.52 -5.14 3.92
CA PHE A 62 15.04 -4.08 3.01
C PHE A 62 15.43 -2.64 3.43
N PRO A 63 16.74 -2.30 3.42
CA PRO A 63 17.24 -1.01 3.91
C PRO A 63 16.91 0.20 3.03
N LEU A 64 16.55 0.01 1.76
CA LEU A 64 16.11 1.09 0.87
C LEU A 64 14.59 1.27 0.97
N ALA A 65 13.83 0.17 1.01
CA ALA A 65 12.38 0.24 1.15
C ALA A 65 11.93 0.81 2.51
N SER A 66 12.68 0.53 3.58
CA SER A 66 12.42 1.06 4.93
C SER A 66 12.63 2.58 5.07
N LYS A 67 13.34 3.21 4.11
CA LYS A 67 13.59 4.66 4.09
C LYS A 67 12.52 5.45 3.35
N LEU A 68 11.63 4.78 2.63
CA LEU A 68 10.55 5.44 1.90
C LEU A 68 9.56 6.05 2.89
N ASP A 69 9.08 7.24 2.55
CA ASP A 69 8.13 8.01 3.34
C ASP A 69 6.77 8.11 2.61
N TYR A 70 5.68 8.47 3.31
CA TYR A 70 4.35 8.63 2.72
C TYR A 70 4.35 9.57 1.51
N LYS A 71 5.16 10.63 1.56
CA LYS A 71 5.32 11.60 0.47
C LYS A 71 5.93 11.02 -0.81
N ASP A 72 6.62 9.88 -0.72
CA ASP A 72 7.18 9.20 -1.88
C ASP A 72 6.08 8.41 -2.61
N PHE A 73 4.92 8.19 -1.98
CA PHE A 73 3.78 7.52 -2.56
C PHE A 73 2.68 8.52 -2.93
N TYR A 74 2.16 8.38 -4.14
CA TYR A 74 0.91 8.99 -4.57
C TYR A 74 -0.11 7.89 -4.83
N VAL A 75 -0.99 7.67 -3.85
CA VAL A 75 -1.96 6.56 -3.85
C VAL A 75 -1.23 5.22 -3.98
N ASP A 76 -1.30 4.60 -5.15
CA ASP A 76 -0.68 3.32 -5.48
C ASP A 76 0.65 3.51 -6.22
N GLU A 77 1.09 4.73 -6.50
CA GLU A 77 2.28 4.96 -7.30
C GLU A 77 3.44 5.42 -6.43
N LEU A 78 4.59 4.74 -6.57
CA LEU A 78 5.83 5.22 -5.98
C LEU A 78 6.50 6.24 -6.91
N MET A 79 6.66 7.46 -6.41
CA MET A 79 7.44 8.54 -7.00
C MET A 79 8.73 8.75 -6.20
N TYR A 80 9.74 7.96 -6.53
CA TYR A 80 11.06 8.06 -5.89
C TYR A 80 12.14 8.54 -6.87
N GLY A 81 12.91 9.54 -6.45
CA GLY A 81 14.10 10.02 -7.16
C GLY A 81 15.35 9.37 -6.61
N SER A 82 16.18 8.80 -7.50
CA SER A 82 17.48 8.22 -7.16
C SER A 82 18.57 8.85 -8.02
N ASN A 83 19.77 8.96 -7.45
CA ASN A 83 20.96 9.49 -8.14
C ASN A 83 21.65 8.43 -9.01
N SER A 84 21.21 7.16 -8.96
CA SER A 84 21.76 6.07 -9.77
C SER A 84 20.69 5.09 -10.24
N ILE A 85 20.83 4.60 -11.47
CA ILE A 85 19.96 3.55 -12.01
C ILE A 85 20.05 2.27 -11.15
N THR A 86 21.23 1.95 -10.64
CA THR A 86 21.43 0.76 -9.78
C THR A 86 20.64 0.85 -8.48
N GLU A 87 20.69 1.98 -7.79
CA GLU A 87 19.93 2.21 -6.56
C GLU A 87 18.41 2.15 -6.83
N ALA A 88 17.94 2.70 -7.95
CA ALA A 88 16.54 2.62 -8.36
C ALA A 88 16.09 1.17 -8.63
N LEU A 89 16.95 0.33 -9.19
CA LEU A 89 16.69 -1.10 -9.43
C LEU A 89 16.71 -1.91 -8.13
N ASP A 90 17.62 -1.60 -7.22
CA ASP A 90 17.70 -2.27 -5.92
C ASP A 90 16.49 -1.95 -5.05
N LEU A 91 16.09 -0.67 -4.98
CA LEU A 91 14.88 -0.26 -4.26
C LEU A 91 13.64 -1.00 -4.81
N GLN A 92 13.57 -1.10 -6.13
CA GLN A 92 12.51 -1.82 -6.81
C GLN A 92 12.48 -3.31 -6.44
N ALA A 93 13.63 -3.98 -6.40
CA ALA A 93 13.72 -5.38 -6.03
C ALA A 93 13.27 -5.59 -4.57
N GLN A 94 13.72 -4.72 -3.66
CA GLN A 94 13.32 -4.76 -2.26
C GLN A 94 11.81 -4.56 -2.10
N LEU A 95 11.20 -3.62 -2.83
CA LEU A 95 9.76 -3.40 -2.78
C LEU A 95 8.94 -4.60 -3.28
N ILE A 96 9.43 -5.30 -4.31
CA ILE A 96 8.78 -6.53 -4.79
C ILE A 96 8.85 -7.61 -3.71
N GLN A 97 9.98 -7.73 -3.02
CA GLN A 97 10.17 -8.70 -1.94
C GLN A 97 9.33 -8.38 -0.70
N VAL A 98 9.32 -7.12 -0.23
CA VAL A 98 8.45 -6.65 0.86
C VAL A 98 6.99 -6.97 0.57
N ARG A 99 6.53 -6.71 -0.67
CA ARG A 99 5.16 -7.03 -1.07
C ARG A 99 4.89 -8.52 -1.02
N SER A 100 5.83 -9.31 -1.49
CA SER A 100 5.71 -10.77 -1.49
C SER A 100 5.64 -11.33 -0.07
N SER A 101 6.47 -10.81 0.85
CA SER A 101 6.44 -11.25 2.26
C SER A 101 5.22 -10.73 3.03
N ALA A 102 4.72 -9.55 2.70
CA ALA A 102 3.50 -8.98 3.27
C ALA A 102 2.20 -9.58 2.70
N GLY A 103 2.27 -10.50 1.74
CA GLY A 103 1.09 -11.05 1.05
C GLY A 103 0.40 -10.03 0.12
N LEU A 104 1.03 -8.89 -0.14
CA LEU A 104 0.59 -7.82 -1.02
C LEU A 104 0.93 -8.11 -2.51
N VAL A 105 0.68 -9.35 -2.94
CA VAL A 105 1.15 -9.89 -4.23
C VAL A 105 0.37 -9.26 -5.40
N LEU A 106 1.11 -8.80 -6.41
CA LEU A 106 0.58 -8.39 -7.71
C LEU A 106 -0.17 -9.56 -8.35
N ARG A 107 -1.50 -9.50 -8.44
CA ARG A 107 -2.29 -10.41 -9.28
C ARG A 107 -2.76 -9.66 -10.52
N LYS A 108 -2.51 -10.26 -11.70
CA LYS A 108 -3.00 -9.82 -13.01
C LYS A 108 -4.51 -9.60 -13.04
#